data_AF-A0A0R1UG80-F1
#
_entry.id   AF-A0A0R1UG80-F1
#
_cell.length_a   1.000
_cell.length_b   1.000
_cell.length_c   1.000
_cell.angle_alpha   90.00
_cell.angle_beta   90.00
_cell.angle_gamma   90.00
#
_symmetry.space_group_name_H-M   'P 1'
#
loop_
_entity.id
_entity.type
_entity.pdbx_description
1 polymer ?
#
loop_
_entity_poly.entity_id
_entity_poly.type
_entity_poly.pdbx_seq_one_letter_code
_entity_poly.pdbx_strand_id
1 'polypeptide(L)' 'MGFLVVDIVHDDQDSYTFKLHSDIENGTATLSKKDHNLVVNGFEDTLKYIFSLAYLKKTLISLTNLKTSQTHFCFGNG' A
#
# COMPACT_ATOMS: atom_id res chain seq x y z
N MET A 1 3.60 16.82 7.44
CA MET A 1 2.68 15.72 7.76
C MET A 1 2.23 15.10 6.45
N GLY A 2 2.49 13.82 6.25
CA GLY A 2 2.01 13.09 5.08
C GLY A 2 1.09 11.96 5.53
N PHE A 3 -0.04 11.79 4.85
CA PHE A 3 -0.94 10.67 5.07
C PHE A 3 -0.82 9.63 3.95
N LEU A 4 -1.06 8.37 4.30
CA LEU A 4 -1.20 7.25 3.38
C LEU A 4 -2.47 6.50 3.73
N VAL A 5 -3.44 6.52 2.83
CA VAL A 5 -4.61 5.65 2.88
C VAL A 5 -4.37 4.45 1.95
N VAL A 6 -4.62 3.25 2.46
CA VAL A 6 -4.49 1.99 1.73
C VAL A 6 -5.81 1.25 1.78
N ASP A 7 -6.34 0.92 0.59
CA ASP A 7 -7.55 0.13 0.44
C ASP A 7 -7.28 -1.17 -0.32
N ILE A 8 -7.74 -2.30 0.21
CA ILE A 8 -7.63 -3.59 -0.50
C ILE A 8 -8.79 -3.67 -1.49
N VAL A 9 -8.49 -3.64 -2.79
CA VAL A 9 -9.50 -3.64 -3.85
C VAL A 9 -9.69 -5.03 -4.43
N HIS A 10 -8.63 -5.82 -4.45
CA HIS A 10 -8.67 -7.18 -4.96
C HIS A 10 -7.81 -8.10 -4.11
N ASP A 11 -8.38 -9.26 -3.77
CA ASP A 11 -7.72 -10.34 -3.07
C ASP A 11 -7.90 -11.62 -3.90
N ASP A 12 -6.91 -11.90 -4.74
CA ASP A 12 -6.85 -13.11 -5.55
C ASP A 12 -6.09 -14.22 -4.84
N GLN A 13 -6.09 -15.45 -5.38
CA GLN A 13 -5.28 -16.53 -4.80
C GLN A 13 -3.78 -16.20 -4.74
N ASP A 14 -3.25 -15.46 -5.72
CA ASP A 14 -1.81 -15.24 -5.89
C ASP A 14 -1.32 -13.85 -5.48
N SER A 15 -2.21 -12.85 -5.41
CA SER A 15 -1.81 -11.45 -5.16
C SER A 15 -2.88 -10.62 -4.46
N TYR A 16 -2.42 -9.59 -3.76
CA TYR A 16 -3.24 -8.50 -3.24
C TYR A 16 -3.06 -7.26 -4.12
N THR A 17 -4.16 -6.63 -4.51
CA THR A 17 -4.14 -5.32 -5.16
C THR A 17 -4.72 -4.26 -4.23
N PHE A 18 -3.93 -3.23 -3.99
CA PHE A 18 -4.23 -2.11 -3.13
C PHE A 18 -4.41 -0.83 -3.96
N LYS A 19 -5.37 0.01 -3.57
CA LYS A 19 -5.38 1.42 -3.90
C LYS A 19 -4.60 2.18 -2.84
N LEU A 20 -3.74 3.07 -3.29
CA LEU A 20 -2.95 3.96 -2.45
C LEU A 20 -3.44 5.38 -2.67
N HIS A 21 -3.67 6.10 -1.59
CA HIS A 21 -4.06 7.51 -1.62
C HIS A 21 -3.20 8.29 -0.64
N SER A 22 -2.77 9.48 -1.06
CA SER A 22 -1.96 10.40 -0.27
C SER A 22 -2.36 11.84 -0.54
N ASP A 23 -1.71 12.78 0.16
CA ASP A 23 -1.87 14.21 -0.04
C ASP A 23 -1.57 14.67 -1.48
N ILE A 24 -0.69 13.95 -2.19
CA ILE A 24 -0.13 14.39 -3.48
C ILE A 24 -0.80 13.67 -4.65
N GLU A 25 -0.92 12.34 -4.57
CA GLU A 25 -1.38 11.53 -5.68
C GLU A 25 -2.05 10.22 -5.25
N ASN A 26 -2.66 9.56 -6.23
CA ASN A 26 -3.35 8.28 -6.12
C ASN A 26 -2.64 7.25 -6.96
N GLY A 27 -2.37 6.08 -6.38
CA GLY A 27 -1.73 4.98 -7.07
C GLY A 27 -2.39 3.64 -6.79
N THR A 28 -1.79 2.62 -7.37
CA THR A 28 -2.12 1.22 -7.09
C THR A 28 -0.85 0.46 -6.76
N ALA A 29 -0.98 -0.52 -5.88
CA ALA A 29 0.10 -1.43 -5.53
C ALA A 29 -0.38 -2.87 -5.67
N THR A 30 0.41 -3.73 -6.28
CA THR A 30 0.16 -5.17 -6.34
C THR A 30 1.26 -5.89 -5.59
N LEU A 31 0.88 -6.66 -4.58
CA LEU A 31 1.78 -7.49 -3.78
C LEU A 31 1.54 -8.97 -4.07
N SER A 32 2.55 -9.67 -4.56
CA SER A 32 2.50 -11.13 -4.71
C SER A 32 2.52 -11.81 -3.33
N LYS A 33 1.63 -12.77 -3.09
CA LYS A 33 1.60 -13.56 -1.85
C LYS A 33 2.76 -14.55 -1.75
N LYS A 34 3.28 -14.99 -2.90
CA LYS A 34 4.32 -16.02 -3.00
C LYS A 34 5.69 -15.41 -2.76
N ASP A 35 6.04 -14.39 -3.55
CA ASP A 35 7.40 -13.85 -3.61
C ASP A 35 7.52 -12.50 -2.90
N HIS A 36 6.41 -11.98 -2.36
CA HIS A 36 6.34 -10.67 -1.72
C HIS A 36 6.89 -9.56 -2.62
N ASN A 37 6.78 -9.75 -3.94
CA ASN A 37 7.17 -8.73 -4.90
C ASN A 37 6.10 -7.65 -4.94
N LEU A 38 6.52 -6.38 -4.89
CA LEU A 38 5.64 -5.23 -4.85
C LEU A 38 5.82 -4.44 -6.15
N VAL A 39 4.73 -4.31 -6.91
CA VAL A 39 4.66 -3.44 -8.10
C VAL A 39 3.80 -2.25 -7.73
N VAL A 40 4.28 -1.03 -7.95
CA VAL A 40 3.55 0.21 -7.66
C VAL A 40 3.37 0.99 -8.94
N ASN A 41 2.16 1.46 -9.21
CA ASN A 41 1.81 2.25 -10.38
C ASN A 41 1.14 3.57 -9.93
N GLY A 42 1.68 4.72 -10.33
CA GLY A 42 1.09 6.04 -10.06
C GLY A 42 1.22 6.53 -8.60
N PHE A 43 2.36 6.26 -7.95
CA PHE A 43 2.62 6.70 -6.57
C PHE A 43 4.07 7.14 -6.36
N GLU A 44 4.71 7.63 -7.43
CA GLU A 44 6.14 7.87 -7.52
C GLU A 44 6.59 9.11 -6.75
N ASP A 45 5.83 10.20 -6.84
CA ASP A 45 6.11 11.46 -6.13
C ASP A 45 5.90 11.27 -4.62
N THR A 46 4.84 10.56 -4.21
CA THR A 46 4.64 10.23 -2.80
C THR A 46 5.73 9.29 -2.27
N LEU A 47 6.20 8.34 -3.10
CA LEU A 47 7.34 7.48 -2.74
C LEU A 47 8.69 8.21 -2.74
N LYS A 48 8.78 9.35 -3.41
CA LYS A 48 9.99 10.16 -3.48
C LYS A 48 10.06 11.19 -2.35
N TYR A 49 8.92 11.80 -2.02
CA TYR A 49 8.87 12.97 -1.14
C TYR A 49 8.27 12.70 0.24
N ILE A 50 7.46 11.66 0.41
CA ILE A 50 6.75 11.40 1.68
C ILE A 50 7.17 10.07 2.31
N PHE A 51 7.06 8.96 1.59
CA PHE A 51 7.28 7.61 2.12
C PHE A 51 8.35 6.87 1.32
N SER A 52 9.13 6.00 1.95
CA SER A 52 10.04 5.11 1.17
C SER A 52 9.29 3.89 0.64
N LEU A 53 9.75 3.33 -0.50
CA LEU A 53 9.21 2.07 -1.04
C LEU A 53 9.34 0.91 -0.03
N ALA A 54 10.42 0.89 0.73
CA ALA A 54 10.63 -0.11 1.79
C ALA A 54 9.60 0.02 2.93
N TYR A 55 9.25 1.25 3.31
CA TYR A 55 8.18 1.50 4.28
C TYR A 55 6.84 1.01 3.74
N LEU A 56 6.46 1.42 2.52
CA LEU A 56 5.23 0.97 1.87
C LEU A 56 5.13 -0.56 1.83
N LYS A 57 6.20 -1.24 1.39
CA LYS A 57 6.24 -2.71 1.34
C LYS A 57 6.02 -3.36 2.70
N LYS A 58 6.70 -2.88 3.75
CA LYS A 58 6.51 -3.40 5.12
C LYS A 58 5.09 -3.19 5.62
N THR A 59 4.52 -2.01 5.38
CA THR A 59 3.15 -1.66 5.76
C THR A 59 2.14 -2.60 5.08
N LEU A 60 2.23 -2.78 3.76
CA LEU A 60 1.32 -3.66 3.02
C LEU A 60 1.40 -5.12 3.48
N ILE A 61 2.60 -5.65 3.72
CA ILE A 61 2.77 -7.01 4.27
C ILE A 61 2.12 -7.11 5.66
N SER A 62 2.36 -6.13 6.53
CA SER A 62 1.75 -6.10 7.87
C SER A 62 0.22 -6.08 7.80
N LEU A 63 -0.36 -5.35 6.83
CA LEU A 63 -1.80 -5.30 6.62
C LEU A 63 -2.36 -6.66 6.19
N THR A 64 -1.69 -7.37 5.28
CA THR A 64 -2.15 -8.70 4.85
C THR A 64 -2.14 -9.74 5.98
N ASN A 65 -1.21 -9.61 6.93
CA ASN A 65 -1.12 -10.50 8.09
C ASN A 65 -2.24 -10.27 9.12
N LEU A 66 -2.88 -9.10 9.12
CA LEU A 66 -3.90 -8.77 10.11
C LEU A 66 -5.23 -9.54 9.89
N LYS A 67 -5.42 -10.22 8.75
CA LYS A 67 -6.69 -10.94 8.38
C LYS A 67 -7.95 -10.13 8.74
N THR A 68 -7.87 -8.82 8.69
CA THR A 68 -8.98 -7.95 9.05
C THR A 68 -9.80 -7.69 7.81
N SER A 69 -11.10 -7.91 7.91
CA SER A 69 -12.12 -7.47 6.94
C SER A 69 -12.23 -5.94 6.82
N GLN A 70 -11.27 -5.21 7.40
CA GLN A 70 -11.19 -3.76 7.35
C GLN A 70 -10.58 -3.35 6.02
N THR A 71 -11.37 -2.62 5.26
CA THR A 71 -11.07 -2.26 3.87
C THR A 71 -10.19 -1.02 3.74
N HIS A 72 -9.95 -0.28 4.83
CA HIS A 72 -9.28 1.03 4.83
C HIS A 72 -8.29 1.16 5.99
N PHE A 73 -7.06 1.59 5.71
CA PHE A 73 -6.06 1.92 6.72
C PHE A 73 -5.44 3.28 6.43
N CYS A 74 -5.41 4.17 7.43
CA CYS A 74 -4.78 5.48 7.32
C CYS A 74 -3.53 5.53 8.21
N PHE A 75 -2.39 5.83 7.61
CA PHE A 75 -1.11 6.02 8.28
C PHE A 75 -0.71 7.48 8.16
N GLY A 76 -0.43 8.14 9.28
CA GLY A 76 0.13 9.50 9.31
C GLY A 76 1.56 9.48 9.83
N ASN A 77 2.45 10.25 9.21
CA ASN A 77 3.72 10.61 9.82
C ASN A 77 3.53 11.95 10.55
N GLY A 78 3.53 11.90 11.88
CA GLY A 78 3.44 13.07 12.76
C GLY A 78 4.71 13.90 12.72
#